data_AF-A0A973GTV7-F1
#
_entry.id   AF-A0A973GTV7-F1
#
_cell.length_a   1.000
_cell.length_b   1.000
_cell.length_c   1.000
_cell.angle_alpha   90.00
_cell.angle_beta   90.00
_cell.angle_gamma   90.00
#
_symmetry.space_group_name_H-M   'P 1'
#
loop_
_entity.id
_entity.type
_entity.pdbx_description
1 polymer ?
#
loop_
_entity_poly.entity_id
_entity_poly.type
_entity_poly.pdbx_seq_one_letter_code
_entity_poly.pdbx_strand_id
1 'polypeptide(L)'
;MIQRVCLAWKLCPDAVYLRPQFELYVRASNNITNILKIHADKFEQGGIDEAYLDISNRVKDFDEAGKVARKILEDVLKKEGLTCSVGIGPNKMIAKIAS
;
A
#
# COMPACT_ATOMS: atom_id res chain seq x y z
N MET A 1 -9.09 -17.19 -5.34
CA MET A 1 -10.19 -17.64 -6.21
C MET A 1 -10.27 -16.66 -7.37
N ILE A 2 -10.02 -17.07 -8.61
CA ILE A 2 -10.09 -16.16 -9.77
C ILE A 2 -11.55 -16.06 -10.20
N GLN A 3 -12.16 -14.89 -10.03
CA GLN A 3 -13.51 -14.63 -10.49
C GLN A 3 -13.50 -14.40 -12.00
N ARG A 4 -14.30 -15.16 -12.76
CA ARG A 4 -14.46 -14.94 -14.20
C ARG A 4 -15.27 -13.66 -14.43
N VAL A 5 -14.91 -12.87 -15.45
CA VAL A 5 -15.63 -11.65 -15.85
C VAL A 5 -17.14 -11.92 -16.03
N CYS A 6 -17.49 -13.06 -16.65
CA CYS A 6 -18.89 -13.44 -16.86
C CYS A 6 -19.67 -13.62 -15.55
N LEU A 7 -19.01 -14.11 -14.49
CA LEU A 7 -19.66 -14.28 -13.19
C LEU A 7 -19.75 -12.94 -12.44
N ALA A 8 -18.72 -12.09 -12.55
CA ALA A 8 -18.79 -10.72 -12.04
C ALA A 8 -19.95 -9.94 -12.67
N TRP A 9 -20.16 -10.06 -13.99
CA TRP A 9 -21.30 -9.43 -14.69
C TRP A 9 -22.63 -9.93 -14.13
N LYS A 10 -22.80 -11.24 -13.99
CA LYS A 10 -24.05 -11.79 -13.43
C LYS A 10 -24.36 -11.29 -12.02
N LEU A 11 -23.33 -11.06 -11.19
CA LEU A 11 -23.48 -10.57 -9.82
C LEU A 11 -23.69 -9.05 -9.74
N CYS A 12 -23.15 -8.29 -10.69
CA CYS A 12 -23.29 -6.84 -10.74
C CYS A 12 -23.38 -6.35 -12.21
N PRO A 13 -24.57 -6.44 -12.84
CA PRO A 13 -24.73 -6.13 -14.26
C PRO A 13 -24.47 -4.68 -14.62
N ASP A 14 -24.70 -3.76 -13.67
CA ASP A 14 -24.57 -2.31 -13.86
C ASP A 14 -23.14 -1.80 -13.55
N ALA A 15 -22.19 -2.71 -13.25
CA ALA A 15 -20.81 -2.33 -12.99
C ALA A 15 -20.12 -1.76 -14.25
N VAL A 16 -19.22 -0.80 -14.04
CA VAL A 16 -18.37 -0.27 -15.11
C VAL A 16 -17.12 -1.15 -15.26
N TYR A 17 -16.95 -1.76 -16.43
CA TYR A 17 -15.80 -2.59 -16.75
C TYR A 17 -14.75 -1.80 -17.54
N LEU A 18 -13.59 -1.60 -16.93
CA LEU A 18 -12.47 -0.88 -17.54
C LEU A 18 -11.35 -1.84 -17.96
N ARG A 19 -10.67 -1.51 -19.06
CA ARG A 19 -9.45 -2.22 -19.46
C ARG A 19 -8.27 -1.74 -18.60
N PRO A 20 -7.34 -2.65 -18.21
CA PRO A 20 -6.17 -2.25 -17.45
C PRO A 20 -5.29 -1.25 -18.20
N GLN A 21 -4.80 -0.23 -17.50
CA GLN A 21 -3.80 0.72 -18.01
C GLN A 21 -2.53 0.65 -17.14
N PHE A 22 -1.67 -0.32 -17.43
CA PHE A 22 -0.53 -0.65 -16.57
C PHE A 22 0.49 0.48 -16.41
N GLU A 23 0.69 1.31 -17.44
CA GLU A 23 1.62 2.44 -17.36
C GLU A 23 1.21 3.43 -16.25
N LEU A 24 -0.09 3.69 -16.13
CA LEU A 24 -0.63 4.57 -15.09
C LEU A 24 -0.40 3.98 -13.69
N TYR A 25 -0.62 2.68 -13.52
CA TYR A 25 -0.46 2.00 -12.24
C TYR A 25 1.01 1.97 -11.81
N VAL A 26 1.92 1.70 -12.74
CA VAL A 26 3.37 1.70 -12.48
C VAL A 26 3.84 3.12 -12.12
N ARG A 27 3.31 4.15 -12.79
CA ARG A 27 3.62 5.54 -12.45
C ARG A 27 3.19 5.89 -11.02
N ALA A 28 1.94 5.58 -10.66
CA ALA A 28 1.44 5.79 -9.30
C ALA A 28 2.25 5.00 -8.26
N SER A 29 2.55 3.73 -8.55
CA SER A 29 3.40 2.88 -7.71
C SER A 29 4.78 3.47 -7.43
N ASN A 30 5.44 3.98 -8.47
CA ASN A 30 6.75 4.63 -8.34
C ASN A 30 6.67 5.89 -7.48
N ASN A 31 5.64 6.71 -7.67
CA ASN A 31 5.45 7.91 -6.86
C ASN A 31 5.24 7.58 -5.37
N ILE A 32 4.34 6.63 -5.08
CA ILE A 32 4.08 6.16 -3.71
C ILE A 32 5.36 5.57 -3.12
N THR A 33 6.08 4.74 -3.88
CA THR A 33 7.36 4.15 -3.45
C THR A 33 8.37 5.23 -3.04
N ASN A 34 8.46 6.33 -3.79
CA ASN A 34 9.33 7.45 -3.44
C ASN A 34 8.91 8.14 -2.14
N ILE A 35 7.61 8.24 -1.85
CA ILE A 35 7.10 8.75 -0.58
C ILE A 35 7.48 7.80 0.57
N LEU A 36 7.26 6.50 0.40
CA LEU A 36 7.52 5.48 1.42
C LEU A 36 9.00 5.41 1.82
N LYS A 37 9.92 5.48 0.85
CA LYS A 37 11.37 5.42 1.10
C LYS A 37 11.87 6.48 2.08
N ILE A 38 11.22 7.64 2.16
CA ILE A 38 11.61 8.73 3.09
C ILE A 38 11.43 8.31 4.56
N HIS A 39 10.46 7.45 4.82
CA HIS A 39 10.07 7.04 6.17
C HIS A 39 10.80 5.80 6.68
N ALA A 40 11.64 5.16 5.85
CA ALA A 40 12.26 3.88 6.14
C ALA A 40 13.78 3.97 6.34
N ASP A 41 14.31 3.09 7.20
CA ASP A 41 15.75 2.80 7.30
C ASP A 41 16.17 1.81 6.20
N LYS A 42 15.33 0.78 5.99
CA LYS A 42 15.45 -0.16 4.88
C LYS A 42 14.10 -0.29 4.20
N PHE A 43 14.13 -0.35 2.87
CA PHE A 43 12.94 -0.44 2.05
C PHE A 43 13.02 -1.66 1.14
N GLU A 44 11.92 -2.40 1.04
CA GLU A 44 11.77 -3.50 0.10
C GLU A 44 10.43 -3.40 -0.60
N GLN A 45 10.44 -3.52 -1.93
CA GLN A 45 9.21 -3.56 -2.72
C GLN A 45 8.69 -4.98 -2.82
N GLY A 46 7.45 -5.21 -2.36
CA GLY A 46 6.77 -6.51 -2.40
C GLY A 46 5.91 -6.71 -3.67
N GLY A 47 5.44 -5.60 -4.25
CA GLY A 47 4.61 -5.60 -5.45
C GLY A 47 4.40 -4.18 -6.00
N ILE A 48 3.47 -4.03 -6.93
CA ILE A 48 3.10 -2.72 -7.48
C ILE A 48 2.42 -1.83 -6.43
N ASP A 49 1.71 -2.43 -5.48
CA ASP A 49 0.93 -1.77 -4.44
C ASP A 49 1.39 -2.15 -3.01
N GLU A 50 2.47 -2.93 -2.89
CA GLU A 50 2.95 -3.45 -1.61
C GLU A 50 4.44 -3.14 -1.38
N ALA A 51 4.78 -2.72 -0.16
CA ALA A 51 6.15 -2.50 0.28
C ALA A 51 6.34 -2.77 1.77
N TYR A 52 7.56 -3.12 2.16
CA TYR A 52 7.98 -3.32 3.55
C TYR A 52 9.01 -2.27 3.95
N LEU A 53 8.78 -1.64 5.09
CA LEU A 53 9.64 -0.60 5.65
C LEU A 53 10.18 -1.09 6.99
N ASP A 54 11.50 -1.12 7.12
CA ASP A 54 12.16 -1.24 8.42
C ASP A 54 12.28 0.17 9.02
N ILE A 55 11.69 0.38 10.19
CA ILE A 55 11.72 1.65 10.91
C ILE A 55 12.34 1.49 12.30
N SER A 56 13.05 0.38 12.55
CA SER A 56 13.52 -0.02 13.88
C SER A 56 14.44 1.02 14.54
N ASN A 57 15.14 1.86 13.77
CA ASN A 57 16.00 2.91 14.32
C ASN A 57 15.31 4.28 14.43
N ARG A 58 14.04 4.38 14.00
CA ARG A 58 13.25 5.62 13.96
C ARG A 58 12.19 5.69 15.06
N VAL A 59 11.88 4.56 15.69
CA VAL A 59 10.80 4.44 16.68
C VAL A 59 11.29 3.61 17.86
N LYS A 60 10.77 3.90 19.04
CA LYS A 60 11.08 3.17 20.28
C LYS A 60 10.03 2.12 20.63
N ASP A 61 8.79 2.33 20.18
CA ASP A 61 7.64 1.48 20.49
C ASP A 61 6.60 1.51 19.36
N PHE A 62 5.52 0.73 19.53
CA PHE A 62 4.44 0.64 18.55
C PHE A 62 3.57 1.91 18.48
N ASP A 63 3.55 2.74 19.52
CA ASP A 63 2.80 4.00 19.51
C ASP A 63 3.49 5.03 18.60
N GLU A 64 4.82 5.11 18.67
CA GLU A 64 5.64 5.89 17.73
C GLU A 64 5.55 5.33 16.30
N ALA A 65 5.59 4.01 16.14
CA ALA A 65 5.35 3.37 14.84
C ALA A 65 3.97 3.73 14.26
N GLY A 66 2.93 3.76 15.09
CA GLY A 66 1.58 4.18 14.70
C GLY A 66 1.52 5.65 14.25
N LYS A 67 2.32 6.54 14.85
CA LYS A 67 2.45 7.94 14.39
C LYS A 67 3.13 8.02 13.02
N VAL A 68 4.18 7.23 12.79
CA VAL A 68 4.85 7.15 11.48
C VAL A 68 3.87 6.63 10.42
N ALA A 69 3.12 5.57 10.72
CA ALA A 69 2.11 5.03 9.81
C ALA A 69 1.03 6.07 9.45
N ARG A 70 0.49 6.80 10.42
CA ARG A 70 -0.49 7.89 10.16
C ARG A 70 0.10 8.96 9.25
N LYS A 71 1.36 9.36 9.48
CA LYS A 71 2.05 10.32 8.62
C LYS A 71 2.23 9.82 7.19
N ILE A 72 2.55 8.53 7.01
CA ILE A 72 2.61 7.90 5.69
C ILE A 72 1.26 7.99 4.98
N LEU A 73 0.17 7.65 5.67
CA LEU A 73 -1.20 7.72 5.11
C LEU A 73 -1.55 9.15 4.66
N GLU A 74 -1.25 10.14 5.50
CA GLU A 74 -1.46 11.56 5.19
C GLU A 74 -0.62 12.03 4.00
N ASP A 75 0.67 11.65 3.95
CA ASP A 75 1.57 12.02 2.86
C ASP A 75 1.14 11.43 1.51
N VAL A 76 0.73 10.15 1.51
CA VAL A 76 0.24 9.47 0.29
C VAL A 76 -1.06 10.10 -0.19
N LEU A 77 -2.01 10.33 0.72
CA LEU A 77 -3.28 10.97 0.38
C LEU A 77 -3.07 12.39 -0.17
N LYS A 78 -2.21 13.17 0.48
CA LYS A 78 -1.96 14.57 0.10
C LYS A 78 -1.24 14.70 -1.25
N LYS A 79 -0.31 13.80 -1.56
CA LYS A 79 0.53 13.89 -2.77
C LYS A 79 -0.07 13.18 -3.98
N GLU A 80 -0.68 12.00 -3.77
CA GLU A 80 -1.18 11.17 -4.86
C GLU A 80 -2.71 11.11 -4.93
N GLY A 81 -3.42 11.62 -3.92
CA GLY A 81 -4.88 11.51 -3.85
C GLY A 81 -5.38 10.07 -3.66
N LEU A 82 -4.49 9.16 -3.26
CA LEU A 82 -4.78 7.74 -3.07
C LEU A 82 -4.77 7.39 -1.59
N THR A 83 -5.62 6.44 -1.20
CA THR A 83 -5.63 5.86 0.13
C THR A 83 -4.85 4.55 0.14
N CYS A 84 -4.25 4.19 1.26
CA CYS A 84 -3.65 2.88 1.50
C CYS A 84 -3.90 2.39 2.92
N SER A 85 -3.53 1.14 3.20
CA SER A 85 -3.55 0.55 4.54
C SER A 85 -2.12 0.28 4.99
N VAL A 86 -1.88 0.28 6.31
CA VAL A 86 -0.57 0.02 6.90
C VAL A 86 -0.71 -0.95 8.07
N GLY A 87 -0.02 -2.08 7.96
CA GLY A 87 0.14 -3.04 9.05
C GLY A 87 1.52 -2.91 9.70
N ILE A 88 1.56 -2.99 11.03
CA ILE A 88 2.78 -2.86 11.81
C ILE A 88 2.98 -4.15 12.60
N GLY A 89 4.19 -4.70 12.58
CA GLY A 89 4.52 -5.91 13.32
C GLY A 89 6.03 -6.07 13.52
N PRO A 90 6.46 -6.99 14.40
CA PRO A 90 7.88 -7.23 14.70
C PRO A 90 8.64 -7.86 13.53
N ASN A 91 7.95 -8.32 12.49
CA ASN A 91 8.52 -8.85 11.26
C ASN A 91 7.54 -8.66 10.09
N LYS A 92 8.02 -8.89 8.88
CA LYS A 92 7.25 -8.73 7.63
C LYS A 92 5.96 -9.55 7.60
N MET A 93 5.98 -10.78 8.11
CA MET A 93 4.81 -11.67 8.08
C MET A 93 3.68 -11.14 8.95
N ILE A 94 3.97 -10.74 10.19
CA ILE A 94 2.95 -10.18 11.09
C ILE A 94 2.46 -8.83 10.55
N ALA A 95 3.36 -7.99 10.04
CA ALA A 95 2.99 -6.71 9.42
C ALA A 95 2.04 -6.92 8.23
N LYS A 96 2.29 -7.92 7.37
CA LYS A 96 1.43 -8.26 6.22
C LYS A 96 0.03 -8.73 6.62
N ILE A 97 -0.08 -9.44 7.74
CA ILE A 97 -1.37 -9.91 8.26
C ILE A 97 -2.16 -8.74 8.86
N ALA A 98 -1.47 -7.77 9.47
CA ALA A 98 -2.06 -6.60 10.10
C ALA A 98 -2.44 -5.47 9.10
N SER A 99 -1.96 -5.54 7.86
CA SER A 99 -2.15 -4.51 6.84
C SER A 99 -3.48 -4.60 6.12
#